data_AF-A0A1U7X9S6-F1
#
_entry.id   AF-A0A1U7X9S6-F1
#
_cell.length_a   1.000
_cell.length_b   1.000
_cell.length_c   1.000
_cell.angle_alpha   90.00
_cell.angle_beta   90.00
_cell.angle_gamma   90.00
#
_symmetry.space_group_name_H-M   'P 1'
#
loop_
_entity.id
_entity.type
_entity.pdbx_description
1 polymer ?
#
loop_
_entity_poly.entity_id
_entity_poly.type
_entity_poly.pdbx_seq_one_letter_code
_entity_poly.pdbx_strand_id
1 'polypeptide(L)'
;MRIAVEGCMHGDLDNVYATLLQLQEVENIKIDLLLCCGDFQAVRNEKDLESLNAPLKYRSMNSFWKYYSGEKVAPFPTIFIGGNHEASNYLWELYYGGWAAPQIYFLGFAGVIKFGNIRIGGLSGIYKSHDYNRGHYEKLPYNQRDIRSIYHVREYDVHKLLEVEEPIDIFLSHDWPVGITDCGNLKALLRQKPFFEQEIQEGTLGSRPAAELLAKLRPSYWFSAHLHCKFAALVQHEKDGPSTKFLALDKCLPGRKFLQVIEIESGPGPHELQFDEEWLAITRKYNAVLPLTIRRANYSDVHLDTEQCHQFVRNKLQTRGSKPFEFVQTAPCYNPSHPVANGVFHGHILNPGLFYTNNENKTLDLNVWKGYHACVAKLVPDEAMQDKIGQELGVYMQADGILGLASAIRGRTKLAPVEWWMQFGYEVPNLQQFAIRVQSLTCRSSGCERNWSVYEHIHTKKRNKLELKKLNDLVFVKYNRTLARRYKARNIIDPILLDNIDEANEWLTGAPENHEEEEVFEGEGLTFGHVAMASEVEESVYGFRGSTLRSKERVSTSTCTSRTLINEASDEEEDDDDQYNNSNMMTLQEFGDLVEE
;
A
#
# COMPACT_ATOMS: atom_id res chain seq x y z
N MET A 1 -18.74 -15.12 -26.10
CA MET A 1 -18.47 -15.13 -24.65
C MET A 1 -19.53 -14.32 -23.93
N ARG A 2 -20.01 -14.76 -22.76
CA ARG A 2 -20.90 -13.94 -21.91
C ARG A 2 -20.14 -13.38 -20.73
N ILE A 3 -20.13 -12.06 -20.62
CA ILE A 3 -19.36 -11.33 -19.61
C ILE A 3 -20.33 -10.56 -18.72
N ALA A 4 -20.22 -10.76 -17.42
CA ALA A 4 -20.88 -9.92 -16.44
C ALA A 4 -20.00 -8.70 -16.14
N VAL A 5 -20.61 -7.52 -16.10
CA VAL A 5 -19.96 -6.26 -15.74
C VAL A 5 -20.64 -5.72 -14.50
N GLU A 6 -19.84 -5.35 -13.51
CA GLU A 6 -20.25 -4.83 -12.21
C GLU A 6 -19.64 -3.43 -11.99
N GLY A 7 -20.41 -2.53 -11.38
CA GLY A 7 -20.03 -1.15 -11.09
C GLY A 7 -19.08 -1.01 -9.90
N CYS A 8 -19.62 -0.62 -8.73
CA CYS A 8 -18.89 -0.52 -7.47
C CYS A 8 -19.29 -1.64 -6.50
N MET A 9 -18.36 -2.56 -6.23
CA MET A 9 -18.58 -3.76 -5.42
C MET A 9 -18.73 -3.48 -3.92
N HIS A 10 -17.95 -2.51 -3.40
CA HIS A 10 -17.78 -2.21 -1.98
C HIS A 10 -17.54 -3.44 -1.08
N GLY A 11 -16.78 -4.42 -1.58
CA GLY A 11 -16.44 -5.65 -0.85
C GLY A 11 -17.56 -6.68 -0.69
N ASP A 12 -18.71 -6.50 -1.35
CA ASP A 12 -19.88 -7.39 -1.27
C ASP A 12 -19.87 -8.52 -2.33
N LEU A 13 -18.74 -9.22 -2.45
CA LEU A 13 -18.53 -10.29 -3.43
C LEU A 13 -19.54 -11.43 -3.24
N ASP A 14 -19.89 -11.75 -1.98
CA ASP A 14 -20.84 -12.82 -1.66
C ASP A 14 -22.19 -12.62 -2.36
N ASN A 15 -22.76 -11.40 -2.31
CA ASN A 15 -24.04 -11.11 -2.94
C ASN A 15 -23.94 -11.00 -4.46
N VAL A 16 -22.85 -10.44 -4.99
CA VAL A 16 -22.65 -10.36 -6.45
C VAL A 16 -22.53 -11.76 -7.06
N TYR A 17 -21.71 -12.64 -6.47
CA TYR A 17 -21.57 -14.01 -6.94
C TYR A 17 -22.87 -14.81 -6.81
N ALA A 18 -23.60 -14.68 -5.69
CA ALA A 18 -24.90 -15.32 -5.53
C ALA A 18 -25.91 -14.85 -6.58
N THR A 19 -25.95 -13.54 -6.88
CA THR A 19 -26.82 -12.95 -7.91
C THR A 19 -26.52 -13.51 -9.29
N LEU A 20 -25.23 -13.63 -9.64
CA LEU A 20 -24.80 -14.16 -10.94
C LEU A 20 -25.09 -15.65 -11.09
N LEU A 21 -24.90 -16.44 -10.03
CA LEU A 21 -25.26 -17.86 -10.02
C LEU A 21 -26.78 -18.05 -10.20
N GLN A 22 -27.59 -17.26 -9.49
CA GLN A 22 -29.04 -17.28 -9.66
C GLN A 22 -29.44 -16.89 -11.09
N LEU A 23 -28.80 -15.88 -11.67
CA LEU A 23 -29.05 -15.45 -13.04
C LEU A 23 -28.71 -16.56 -14.05
N GLN A 24 -27.61 -17.28 -13.85
CA GLN A 24 -27.27 -18.43 -14.69
C GLN A 24 -28.34 -19.52 -14.66
N GLU A 25 -28.86 -19.83 -13.48
CA GLU A 25 -29.89 -20.85 -13.30
C GLU A 25 -31.21 -20.44 -13.95
N VAL A 26 -31.67 -19.20 -13.70
CA VAL A 26 -32.96 -18.69 -14.18
C VAL A 26 -32.96 -18.51 -15.70
N GLU A 27 -31.92 -17.91 -16.25
CA GLU A 27 -31.83 -17.61 -17.69
C GLU A 27 -31.24 -18.77 -18.50
N ASN A 28 -30.81 -19.85 -17.81
CA ASN A 28 -30.11 -20.99 -18.41
C ASN A 28 -28.91 -20.54 -19.29
N ILE A 29 -28.12 -19.62 -18.74
CA ILE A 29 -26.91 -19.09 -19.38
C ILE A 29 -25.66 -19.53 -18.61
N LYS A 30 -24.53 -19.60 -19.32
CA LYS A 30 -23.19 -19.69 -18.72
C LYS A 30 -22.52 -18.32 -18.78
N ILE A 31 -22.03 -17.84 -17.64
CA ILE A 31 -21.20 -16.64 -17.56
C ILE A 31 -19.74 -17.09 -17.57
N ASP A 32 -18.93 -16.49 -18.43
CA ASP A 32 -17.53 -16.89 -18.65
C ASP A 32 -16.55 -16.02 -17.85
N LEU A 33 -16.93 -14.77 -17.54
CA LEU A 33 -16.06 -13.77 -16.90
C LEU A 33 -16.90 -12.73 -16.13
N LEU A 34 -16.40 -12.29 -14.97
CA LEU A 34 -16.88 -11.10 -14.27
C LEU A 34 -15.83 -9.97 -14.38
N LEU A 35 -16.26 -8.78 -14.80
CA LEU A 35 -15.46 -7.55 -14.80
C LEU A 35 -16.00 -6.58 -13.75
N CYS A 36 -15.14 -6.08 -12.87
CA CYS A 36 -15.50 -5.09 -11.85
C CYS A 36 -14.79 -3.76 -12.11
N CYS A 37 -15.57 -2.68 -12.19
CA CYS A 37 -15.08 -1.35 -12.55
C CYS A 37 -14.47 -0.56 -11.39
N GLY A 38 -14.34 -1.15 -10.20
CA GLY A 38 -13.60 -0.59 -9.07
C GLY A 38 -14.37 -0.61 -7.76
N ASP A 39 -13.83 0.06 -6.76
CA ASP A 39 -14.26 -0.03 -5.36
C ASP A 39 -14.43 -1.49 -4.93
N PHE A 40 -13.47 -2.33 -5.31
CA PHE A 40 -13.52 -3.77 -5.10
C PHE A 40 -13.35 -4.14 -3.63
N GLN A 41 -12.54 -3.36 -2.89
CA GLN A 41 -12.20 -3.55 -1.48
C GLN A 41 -11.56 -4.92 -1.20
N ALA A 42 -10.40 -5.18 -1.80
CA ALA A 42 -9.59 -6.38 -1.59
C ALA A 42 -8.92 -6.46 -0.19
N VAL A 43 -9.71 -6.36 0.89
CA VAL A 43 -9.23 -6.31 2.28
C VAL A 43 -8.94 -7.72 2.81
N ARG A 44 -7.65 -8.06 3.04
CA ARG A 44 -7.25 -9.40 3.54
C ARG A 44 -7.38 -9.53 5.05
N ASN A 45 -7.11 -8.45 5.78
CA ASN A 45 -7.10 -8.37 7.25
C ASN A 45 -7.33 -6.94 7.75
N GLU A 46 -7.34 -6.75 9.06
CA GLU A 46 -7.62 -5.46 9.71
C GLU A 46 -6.59 -4.37 9.36
N LYS A 47 -5.33 -4.73 9.07
CA LYS A 47 -4.31 -3.74 8.66
C LYS A 47 -4.59 -3.17 7.28
N ASP A 48 -5.08 -3.99 6.36
CA ASP A 48 -5.52 -3.51 5.06
C ASP A 48 -6.71 -2.55 5.21
N LEU A 49 -7.60 -2.81 6.18
CA LEU A 49 -8.74 -1.95 6.48
C LEU A 49 -8.31 -0.56 6.99
N GLU A 50 -7.14 -0.45 7.63
CA GLU A 50 -6.57 0.85 8.02
C GLU A 50 -6.20 1.71 6.80
N SER A 51 -5.81 1.08 5.68
CA SER A 51 -5.45 1.76 4.43
C SER A 51 -6.64 2.19 3.57
N LEU A 52 -7.86 1.74 3.91
CA LEU A 52 -9.07 2.07 3.18
C LEU A 52 -9.45 3.54 3.39
N ASN A 53 -9.62 4.29 2.30
CA ASN A 53 -10.12 5.67 2.38
C ASN A 53 -11.64 5.72 2.63
N ALA A 54 -12.06 5.37 3.84
CA ALA A 54 -13.45 5.51 4.27
C ALA A 54 -13.51 5.99 5.73
N PRO A 55 -14.58 6.68 6.17
CA PRO A 55 -14.80 6.96 7.57
C PRO A 55 -14.81 5.67 8.41
N LEU A 56 -14.21 5.67 9.61
CA LEU A 56 -14.07 4.48 10.45
C LEU A 56 -15.39 3.73 10.68
N LYS A 57 -16.50 4.46 10.85
CA LYS A 57 -17.85 3.89 11.02
C LYS A 57 -18.37 3.05 9.85
N TYR A 58 -17.80 3.23 8.65
CA TYR A 58 -18.19 2.51 7.44
C TYR A 58 -17.16 1.44 7.03
N ARG A 59 -16.11 1.25 7.82
CA ARG A 59 -15.09 0.23 7.54
C ARG A 59 -15.53 -1.12 8.10
N SER A 60 -15.59 -2.12 7.22
CA SER A 60 -15.90 -3.50 7.57
C SER A 60 -15.09 -4.47 6.71
N MET A 61 -14.75 -5.63 7.27
CA MET A 61 -13.98 -6.68 6.57
C MET A 61 -14.71 -7.27 5.35
N ASN A 62 -16.04 -7.12 5.29
CA ASN A 62 -16.92 -7.64 4.25
C ASN A 62 -16.58 -9.09 3.87
N SER A 63 -16.42 -9.41 2.58
CA SER A 63 -16.34 -10.80 2.11
C SER A 63 -15.01 -11.21 1.46
N PHE A 64 -14.17 -10.28 0.99
CA PHE A 64 -12.95 -10.61 0.23
C PHE A 64 -12.00 -11.55 0.97
N TRP A 65 -11.78 -11.34 2.27
CA TRP A 65 -10.87 -12.17 3.07
C TRP A 65 -11.20 -13.68 3.03
N LYS A 66 -12.47 -14.06 2.81
CA LYS A 66 -12.91 -15.46 2.69
C LYS A 66 -12.39 -16.11 1.40
N TYR A 67 -12.32 -15.33 0.32
CA TYR A 67 -11.77 -15.77 -0.96
C TYR A 67 -10.24 -15.80 -0.93
N TYR A 68 -9.64 -14.81 -0.26
CA TYR A 68 -8.20 -14.76 -0.03
C TYR A 68 -7.70 -15.93 0.84
N SER A 69 -8.46 -16.33 1.87
CA SER A 69 -8.13 -17.44 2.76
C SER A 69 -8.37 -18.82 2.16
N GLY A 70 -9.17 -18.90 1.10
CA GLY A 70 -9.64 -20.16 0.52
C GLY A 70 -10.86 -20.77 1.23
N GLU A 71 -11.46 -20.06 2.19
CA GLU A 71 -12.76 -20.46 2.79
C GLU A 71 -13.87 -20.50 1.74
N LYS A 72 -13.80 -19.59 0.76
CA LYS A 72 -14.67 -19.56 -0.41
C LYS A 72 -13.85 -19.58 -1.69
N VAL A 73 -14.46 -20.11 -2.75
CA VAL A 73 -13.90 -20.10 -4.10
C VAL A 73 -14.77 -19.20 -4.97
N ALA A 74 -14.16 -18.25 -5.67
CA ALA A 74 -14.89 -17.41 -6.61
C ALA A 74 -15.46 -18.31 -7.73
N PRO A 75 -16.77 -18.24 -8.06
CA PRO A 75 -17.40 -19.13 -9.03
C PRO A 75 -17.02 -18.81 -10.47
N PHE A 76 -16.55 -17.59 -10.73
CA PHE A 76 -16.15 -17.11 -12.06
C PHE A 76 -14.75 -16.51 -11.99
N PRO A 77 -13.94 -16.64 -13.07
CA PRO A 77 -12.83 -15.74 -13.27
C PRO A 77 -13.33 -14.29 -13.13
N THR A 78 -12.68 -13.53 -12.27
CA THR A 78 -13.05 -12.16 -11.93
C THR A 78 -11.86 -11.27 -12.18
N ILE A 79 -12.01 -10.24 -13.00
CA ILE A 79 -10.99 -9.23 -13.26
C ILE A 79 -11.51 -7.90 -12.74
N PHE A 80 -10.67 -7.18 -11.99
CA PHE A 80 -11.04 -5.88 -11.46
C PHE A 80 -9.93 -4.84 -11.62
N ILE A 81 -10.33 -3.58 -11.70
CA ILE A 81 -9.48 -2.40 -11.51
C ILE A 81 -9.76 -1.78 -10.14
N GLY A 82 -8.89 -0.91 -9.64
CA GLY A 82 -9.07 -0.22 -8.37
C GLY A 82 -9.96 1.02 -8.52
N GLY A 83 -10.76 1.32 -7.50
CA GLY A 83 -11.44 2.61 -7.31
C GLY A 83 -10.77 3.49 -6.26
N ASN A 84 -11.57 4.28 -5.54
CA ASN A 84 -11.11 5.13 -4.43
C ASN A 84 -11.32 4.50 -3.04
N HIS A 85 -12.17 3.47 -2.94
CA HIS A 85 -12.34 2.67 -1.73
C HIS A 85 -11.60 1.34 -1.88
N GLU A 86 -10.28 1.35 -1.68
CA GLU A 86 -9.46 0.15 -1.82
C GLU A 86 -8.55 -0.14 -0.62
N ALA A 87 -8.18 -1.41 -0.47
CA ALA A 87 -7.01 -1.80 0.32
C ALA A 87 -5.74 -1.41 -0.45
N SER A 88 -5.44 -0.11 -0.53
CA SER A 88 -4.41 0.43 -1.41
C SER A 88 -3.01 -0.11 -1.09
N ASN A 89 -2.77 -0.49 0.17
CA ASN A 89 -1.52 -1.15 0.55
C ASN A 89 -1.34 -2.50 -0.14
N TYR A 90 -2.41 -3.29 -0.27
CA TYR A 90 -2.37 -4.57 -0.97
C TYR A 90 -2.33 -4.38 -2.49
N LEU A 91 -3.13 -3.46 -3.04
CA LEU A 91 -3.10 -3.18 -4.48
C LEU A 91 -1.73 -2.66 -4.92
N TRP A 92 -0.98 -1.97 -4.05
CA TRP A 92 0.39 -1.55 -4.32
C TRP A 92 1.38 -2.74 -4.45
N GLU A 93 1.20 -3.82 -3.67
CA GLU A 93 1.97 -5.07 -3.85
C GLU A 93 1.76 -5.67 -5.25
N LEU A 94 0.61 -5.39 -5.85
CA LEU A 94 0.18 -5.87 -7.17
C LEU A 94 0.15 -4.73 -8.20
N TYR A 95 1.07 -3.76 -8.12
CA TYR A 95 1.10 -2.58 -8.99
C TYR A 95 0.99 -2.91 -10.49
N TYR A 96 1.72 -3.93 -10.96
CA TYR A 96 1.70 -4.40 -12.35
C TYR A 96 0.55 -5.39 -12.68
N GLY A 97 -0.35 -5.63 -11.73
CA GLY A 97 -1.41 -6.62 -11.80
C GLY A 97 -0.98 -8.01 -11.30
N GLY A 98 -1.96 -8.83 -10.95
CA GLY A 98 -1.76 -10.18 -10.45
C GLY A 98 -3.00 -10.76 -9.77
N TRP A 99 -2.96 -12.04 -9.40
CA TRP A 99 -4.03 -12.66 -8.64
C TRP A 99 -4.08 -12.08 -7.23
N ALA A 100 -5.17 -11.41 -6.91
CA ALA A 100 -5.46 -10.94 -5.55
C ALA A 100 -6.02 -12.07 -4.67
N ALA A 101 -6.66 -13.07 -5.28
CA ALA A 101 -7.09 -14.32 -4.67
C ALA A 101 -7.28 -15.37 -5.78
N PRO A 102 -7.47 -16.66 -5.47
CA PRO A 102 -7.77 -17.67 -6.50
C PRO A 102 -8.98 -17.24 -7.37
N GLN A 103 -8.80 -17.24 -8.69
CA GLN A 103 -9.76 -16.76 -9.70
C GLN A 103 -10.12 -15.26 -9.66
N ILE A 104 -9.46 -14.45 -8.83
CA ILE A 104 -9.67 -12.99 -8.75
C ILE A 104 -8.37 -12.26 -9.13
N TYR A 105 -8.36 -11.61 -10.28
CA TYR A 105 -7.20 -10.95 -10.88
C TYR A 105 -7.35 -9.41 -10.82
N PHE A 106 -6.40 -8.76 -10.17
CA PHE A 106 -6.25 -7.31 -10.23
C PHE A 106 -5.49 -6.93 -11.50
N LEU A 107 -6.03 -6.01 -12.29
CA LEU A 107 -5.41 -5.61 -13.55
C LEU A 107 -4.12 -4.78 -13.35
N GLY A 108 -3.92 -4.22 -12.15
CA GLY A 108 -2.83 -3.29 -11.85
C GLY A 108 -3.31 -1.84 -11.85
N PHE A 109 -2.40 -0.91 -11.57
CA PHE A 109 -2.70 0.53 -11.62
C PHE A 109 -3.05 0.99 -13.04
N ALA A 110 -2.40 0.37 -14.03
CA ALA A 110 -2.82 0.29 -15.41
C ALA A 110 -2.40 -1.08 -15.94
N GLY A 111 -3.16 -1.64 -16.88
CA GLY A 111 -2.86 -2.96 -17.42
C GLY A 111 -3.61 -3.31 -18.69
N VAL A 112 -3.02 -4.19 -19.51
CA VAL A 112 -3.72 -4.90 -20.59
C VAL A 112 -3.42 -6.39 -20.48
N ILE A 113 -4.47 -7.21 -20.55
CA ILE A 113 -4.39 -8.67 -20.55
C ILE A 113 -5.22 -9.25 -21.69
N LYS A 114 -5.00 -10.53 -21.99
CA LYS A 114 -5.85 -11.32 -22.89
C LYS A 114 -6.73 -12.25 -22.07
N PHE A 115 -7.98 -12.40 -22.47
CA PHE A 115 -8.87 -13.42 -21.93
C PHE A 115 -9.52 -14.18 -23.10
N GLY A 116 -9.04 -15.40 -23.36
CA GLY A 116 -9.31 -16.05 -24.65
C GLY A 116 -8.72 -15.25 -25.80
N ASN A 117 -9.55 -14.80 -26.75
CA ASN A 117 -9.12 -14.03 -27.91
C ASN A 117 -9.39 -12.51 -27.79
N ILE A 118 -9.93 -12.04 -26.67
CA ILE A 118 -10.21 -10.60 -26.46
C ILE A 118 -9.11 -9.94 -25.62
N ARG A 119 -8.85 -8.66 -25.88
CA ARG A 119 -7.93 -7.81 -25.13
C ARG A 119 -8.71 -6.89 -24.20
N ILE A 120 -8.34 -6.92 -22.93
CA ILE A 120 -8.99 -6.16 -21.86
C ILE A 120 -7.94 -5.21 -21.28
N GLY A 121 -8.13 -3.92 -21.48
CA GLY A 121 -7.34 -2.85 -20.89
C GLY A 121 -8.04 -2.23 -19.68
N GLY A 122 -7.29 -1.54 -18.84
CA GLY A 122 -7.92 -0.71 -17.81
C GLY A 122 -6.96 0.20 -17.07
N LEU A 123 -7.58 1.20 -16.44
CA LEU A 123 -6.96 2.25 -15.65
C LEU A 123 -7.63 2.29 -14.28
N SER A 124 -6.86 2.02 -13.24
CA SER A 124 -7.33 2.07 -11.85
C SER A 124 -7.28 3.49 -11.30
N GLY A 125 -8.19 3.78 -10.37
CA GLY A 125 -8.20 5.01 -9.59
C GLY A 125 -9.11 6.10 -10.13
N ILE A 126 -9.08 7.25 -9.45
CA ILE A 126 -9.85 8.45 -9.81
C ILE A 126 -8.92 9.61 -10.17
N TYR A 127 -9.39 10.51 -11.03
CA TYR A 127 -8.57 11.62 -11.50
C TYR A 127 -8.59 12.82 -10.53
N LYS A 128 -7.41 13.26 -10.11
CA LYS A 128 -7.20 14.55 -9.44
C LYS A 128 -6.04 15.31 -10.09
N SER A 129 -6.32 16.51 -10.57
CA SER A 129 -5.38 17.32 -11.35
C SER A 129 -4.06 17.62 -10.63
N HIS A 130 -4.12 17.85 -9.31
CA HIS A 130 -2.96 18.21 -8.50
C HIS A 130 -1.97 17.05 -8.27
N ASP A 131 -2.43 15.80 -8.37
CA ASP A 131 -1.59 14.60 -8.23
C ASP A 131 -1.22 13.96 -9.58
N TYR A 132 -1.94 14.27 -10.65
CA TYR A 132 -1.75 13.63 -11.97
C TYR A 132 -0.30 13.62 -12.46
N ASN A 133 0.40 14.76 -12.37
CA ASN A 133 1.78 14.90 -12.83
C ASN A 133 2.83 14.49 -11.78
N ARG A 134 2.43 13.97 -10.62
CA ARG A 134 3.34 13.50 -9.57
C ARG A 134 3.65 12.02 -9.78
N GLY A 135 4.69 11.52 -9.13
CA GLY A 135 4.87 10.08 -8.98
C GLY A 135 4.06 9.51 -7.83
N HIS A 136 4.28 8.22 -7.56
CA HIS A 136 3.81 7.55 -6.35
C HIS A 136 4.85 7.75 -5.25
N TYR A 137 4.54 8.63 -4.30
CA TYR A 137 5.45 9.03 -3.22
C TYR A 137 5.00 8.50 -1.85
N GLU A 138 3.83 7.88 -1.80
CA GLU A 138 3.18 7.39 -0.60
C GLU A 138 4.00 6.27 0.04
N LYS A 139 4.12 6.29 1.37
CA LYS A 139 4.92 5.31 2.12
C LYS A 139 4.10 4.71 3.25
N LEU A 140 4.23 3.40 3.45
CA LEU A 140 3.61 2.72 4.57
C LEU A 140 4.34 3.03 5.89
N PRO A 141 3.61 3.19 7.02
CA PRO A 141 2.15 3.24 7.11
C PRO A 141 1.61 4.54 6.53
N TYR A 142 0.54 4.44 5.74
CA TYR A 142 -0.05 5.61 5.09
C TYR A 142 -0.64 6.57 6.13
N ASN A 143 -0.33 7.86 5.98
CA ASN A 143 -1.07 8.90 6.68
C ASN A 143 -2.38 9.23 5.91
N GLN A 144 -3.18 10.15 6.44
CA GLN A 144 -4.48 10.51 5.84
C GLN A 144 -4.36 11.13 4.43
N ARG A 145 -3.25 11.82 4.14
CA ARG A 145 -2.96 12.34 2.80
C ARG A 145 -2.56 11.21 1.85
N ASP A 146 -1.67 10.32 2.27
CA ASP A 146 -1.20 9.19 1.46
C ASP A 146 -2.37 8.26 1.08
N ILE A 147 -3.28 7.98 2.03
CA ILE A 147 -4.49 7.18 1.80
C ILE A 147 -5.36 7.79 0.68
N ARG A 148 -5.40 9.11 0.56
CA ARG A 148 -6.16 9.81 -0.48
C ARG A 148 -5.39 9.83 -1.81
N SER A 149 -4.09 10.09 -1.78
CA SER A 149 -3.32 10.29 -3.01
C SER A 149 -2.93 8.99 -3.72
N ILE A 150 -2.82 7.87 -2.99
CA ILE A 150 -2.35 6.58 -3.53
C ILE A 150 -3.20 6.07 -4.69
N TYR A 151 -4.52 6.23 -4.64
CA TYR A 151 -5.44 5.77 -5.69
C TYR A 151 -5.70 6.82 -6.77
N HIS A 152 -5.11 8.02 -6.70
CA HIS A 152 -5.28 9.00 -7.78
C HIS A 152 -4.54 8.54 -9.05
N VAL A 153 -5.14 8.72 -10.22
CA VAL A 153 -4.53 8.41 -11.52
C VAL A 153 -3.23 9.21 -11.70
N ARG A 154 -2.16 8.55 -12.16
CA ARG A 154 -0.88 9.19 -12.51
C ARG A 154 -0.66 9.23 -14.01
N GLU A 155 -0.01 10.29 -14.46
CA GLU A 155 0.37 10.52 -15.86
C GLU A 155 1.27 9.39 -16.39
N TYR A 156 2.13 8.81 -15.54
CA TYR A 156 2.94 7.66 -15.91
C TYR A 156 2.12 6.44 -16.36
N ASP A 157 1.01 6.15 -15.67
CA ASP A 157 0.16 5.00 -15.99
C ASP A 157 -0.63 5.23 -17.28
N VAL A 158 -1.10 6.45 -17.48
CA VAL A 158 -1.78 6.88 -18.71
C VAL A 158 -0.82 6.89 -19.89
N HIS A 159 0.41 7.39 -19.71
CA HIS A 159 1.45 7.39 -20.75
C HIS A 159 1.69 5.99 -21.31
N LYS A 160 1.85 4.98 -20.44
CA LYS A 160 2.02 3.58 -20.89
C LYS A 160 0.83 3.11 -21.73
N LEU A 161 -0.39 3.43 -21.32
CA LEU A 161 -1.60 3.03 -22.06
C LEU A 161 -1.72 3.75 -23.41
N LEU A 162 -1.25 5.00 -23.53
CA LEU A 162 -1.23 5.73 -24.80
C LEU A 162 -0.26 5.14 -25.84
N GLU A 163 0.74 4.39 -25.40
CA GLU A 163 1.68 3.67 -26.28
C GLU A 163 1.09 2.37 -26.86
N VAL A 164 -0.10 1.96 -26.45
CA VAL A 164 -0.77 0.78 -27.01
C VAL A 164 -1.27 1.09 -28.43
N GLU A 165 -0.87 0.24 -29.37
CA GLU A 165 -1.22 0.32 -30.79
C GLU A 165 -2.16 -0.80 -31.23
N GLU A 166 -2.00 -2.03 -30.70
CA GLU A 166 -2.92 -3.10 -31.03
C GLU A 166 -4.34 -2.77 -30.51
N PRO A 167 -5.42 -3.17 -31.23
CA PRO A 167 -6.79 -2.90 -30.80
C PRO A 167 -7.14 -3.49 -29.44
N ILE A 168 -7.90 -2.77 -28.63
CA ILE A 168 -8.45 -3.24 -27.36
C ILE A 168 -9.95 -3.48 -27.54
N ASP A 169 -10.47 -4.61 -27.07
CA ASP A 169 -11.90 -4.91 -27.17
C ASP A 169 -12.70 -4.26 -26.05
N ILE A 170 -12.18 -4.34 -24.82
CA ILE A 170 -12.83 -3.83 -23.61
C ILE A 170 -11.84 -2.97 -22.84
N PHE A 171 -12.27 -1.78 -22.44
CA PHE A 171 -11.51 -0.92 -21.54
C PHE A 171 -12.30 -0.63 -20.26
N LEU A 172 -11.62 -0.68 -19.11
CA LEU A 172 -12.18 -0.39 -17.80
C LEU A 172 -11.59 0.89 -17.22
N SER A 173 -12.42 1.78 -16.68
CA SER A 173 -11.97 2.89 -15.83
C SER A 173 -12.95 3.09 -14.68
N HIS A 174 -12.49 3.43 -13.49
CA HIS A 174 -13.42 3.67 -12.38
C HIS A 174 -14.23 4.95 -12.64
N ASP A 175 -13.53 6.06 -12.84
CA ASP A 175 -14.11 7.33 -13.28
C ASP A 175 -14.58 7.29 -14.73
N TRP A 176 -15.57 8.12 -15.03
CA TRP A 176 -16.08 8.29 -16.39
C TRP A 176 -15.13 9.15 -17.22
N PRO A 177 -14.99 8.91 -18.53
CA PRO A 177 -14.38 9.87 -19.44
C PRO A 177 -15.13 11.20 -19.43
N VAL A 178 -14.42 12.33 -19.27
CA VAL A 178 -15.04 13.67 -19.43
C VAL A 178 -15.71 13.79 -20.80
N GLY A 179 -16.91 14.38 -20.83
CA GLY A 179 -17.69 14.60 -22.06
C GLY A 179 -18.50 13.39 -22.54
N ILE A 180 -18.39 12.22 -21.87
CA ILE A 180 -19.14 11.03 -22.26
C ILE A 180 -20.67 11.23 -22.21
N THR A 181 -21.12 12.18 -21.39
CA THR A 181 -22.53 12.54 -21.23
C THR A 181 -23.16 13.07 -22.51
N ASP A 182 -22.36 13.68 -23.39
CA ASP A 182 -22.80 14.24 -24.67
C ASP A 182 -23.16 13.15 -25.69
N CYS A 183 -22.62 11.94 -25.49
CA CYS A 183 -22.85 10.77 -26.34
C CYS A 183 -24.03 9.89 -25.86
N GLY A 184 -24.78 10.33 -24.85
CA GLY A 184 -25.88 9.57 -24.26
C GLY A 184 -27.13 10.43 -23.98
N ASN A 185 -28.05 9.91 -23.17
CA ASN A 185 -29.28 10.63 -22.83
C ASN A 185 -29.06 11.58 -21.64
N LEU A 186 -28.45 12.73 -21.90
CA LEU A 186 -28.15 13.77 -20.90
C LEU A 186 -29.40 14.20 -20.11
N LYS A 187 -30.56 14.37 -20.76
CA LYS A 187 -31.81 14.76 -20.10
C LYS A 187 -32.26 13.75 -19.06
N ALA A 188 -32.13 12.46 -19.36
CA ALA A 188 -32.46 11.40 -18.40
C ALA A 188 -31.48 11.36 -17.23
N LEU A 189 -30.19 11.58 -17.49
CA LEU A 189 -29.15 11.65 -16.47
C LEU A 189 -29.40 12.81 -15.51
N LEU A 190 -29.60 14.03 -16.02
CA LEU A 190 -29.84 15.21 -15.19
C LEU A 190 -31.15 15.13 -14.41
N ARG A 191 -32.17 14.42 -14.91
CA ARG A 191 -33.38 14.14 -14.12
C ARG A 191 -33.08 13.23 -12.92
N GLN A 192 -32.15 12.30 -13.05
CA GLN A 192 -31.73 11.41 -11.95
C GLN A 192 -30.72 12.09 -11.00
N LYS A 193 -29.83 12.91 -11.56
CA LYS A 193 -28.69 13.55 -10.88
C LYS A 193 -28.57 15.03 -11.32
N PRO A 194 -29.46 15.92 -10.83
CA PRO A 194 -29.48 17.33 -11.27
C PRO A 194 -28.18 18.09 -11.00
N PHE A 195 -27.48 17.74 -9.92
CA PHE A 195 -26.24 18.38 -9.49
C PHE A 195 -25.06 18.16 -10.46
N PHE A 196 -25.14 17.18 -11.37
CA PHE A 196 -24.13 17.02 -12.43
C PHE A 196 -24.20 18.12 -13.49
N GLU A 197 -25.28 18.92 -13.56
CA GLU A 197 -25.46 19.91 -14.61
C GLU A 197 -24.29 20.92 -14.66
N GLN A 198 -23.88 21.43 -13.51
CA GLN A 198 -22.77 22.38 -13.43
C GLN A 198 -21.44 21.74 -13.84
N GLU A 199 -21.10 20.57 -13.29
CA GLU A 199 -19.84 19.88 -13.58
C GLU A 199 -19.74 19.43 -15.05
N ILE A 200 -20.86 19.08 -15.69
CA ILE A 200 -20.91 18.76 -17.11
C ILE A 200 -20.66 20.02 -17.95
N GLN A 201 -21.29 21.14 -17.60
CA GLN A 201 -21.10 22.41 -18.31
C GLN A 201 -19.66 22.94 -18.20
N GLU A 202 -19.04 22.76 -17.04
CA GLU A 202 -17.65 23.16 -16.77
C GLU A 202 -16.61 22.15 -17.32
N GLY A 203 -17.04 20.96 -17.76
CA GLY A 203 -16.15 19.90 -18.23
C GLY A 203 -15.26 19.33 -17.12
N THR A 204 -15.81 19.25 -15.90
CA THR A 204 -15.13 18.75 -14.69
C THR A 204 -15.67 17.40 -14.22
N LEU A 205 -16.86 16.97 -14.69
CA LEU A 205 -17.39 15.64 -14.39
C LEU A 205 -16.56 14.54 -15.07
N GLY A 206 -15.79 13.81 -14.29
CA GLY A 206 -15.02 12.64 -14.71
C GLY A 206 -13.52 12.89 -14.91
N SER A 207 -12.88 11.96 -15.61
CA SER A 207 -11.43 11.88 -15.82
C SER A 207 -11.03 12.36 -17.22
N ARG A 208 -10.24 13.43 -17.28
CA ARG A 208 -9.63 13.92 -18.54
C ARG A 208 -8.68 12.89 -19.16
N PRO A 209 -7.80 12.22 -18.39
CA PRO A 209 -6.97 11.16 -18.95
C PRO A 209 -7.77 9.97 -19.50
N ALA A 210 -8.90 9.62 -18.88
CA ALA A 210 -9.79 8.59 -19.42
C ALA A 210 -10.40 9.00 -20.77
N ALA A 211 -10.74 10.28 -20.96
CA ALA A 211 -11.21 10.80 -22.25
C ALA A 211 -10.12 10.76 -23.33
N GLU A 212 -8.87 11.07 -22.97
CA GLU A 212 -7.72 10.97 -23.87
C GLU A 212 -7.50 9.51 -24.33
N LEU A 213 -7.53 8.57 -23.39
CA LEU A 213 -7.43 7.14 -23.67
C LEU A 213 -8.59 6.63 -24.52
N LEU A 214 -9.83 7.05 -24.26
CA LEU A 214 -10.99 6.71 -25.06
C LEU A 214 -10.83 7.16 -26.52
N ALA A 215 -10.31 8.37 -26.74
CA ALA A 215 -10.09 8.91 -28.07
C ALA A 215 -8.94 8.21 -28.83
N LYS A 216 -7.89 7.78 -28.12
CA LYS A 216 -6.71 7.09 -28.68
C LYS A 216 -6.97 5.61 -28.95
N LEU A 217 -7.48 4.88 -27.96
CA LEU A 217 -7.60 3.43 -27.97
C LEU A 217 -8.87 2.93 -28.67
N ARG A 218 -9.94 3.73 -28.64
CA ARG A 218 -11.21 3.48 -29.35
C ARG A 218 -11.73 2.04 -29.19
N PRO A 219 -11.85 1.52 -27.96
CA PRO A 219 -12.23 0.12 -27.75
C PRO A 219 -13.68 -0.14 -28.18
N SER A 220 -14.05 -1.39 -28.43
CA SER A 220 -15.45 -1.73 -28.74
C SER A 220 -16.38 -1.44 -27.55
N TYR A 221 -15.90 -1.67 -26.33
CA TYR A 221 -16.62 -1.43 -25.10
C TYR A 221 -15.78 -0.63 -24.11
N TRP A 222 -16.44 0.31 -23.42
CA TRP A 222 -15.87 1.04 -22.28
C TRP A 222 -16.79 0.92 -21.08
N PHE A 223 -16.28 0.42 -19.96
CA PHE A 223 -17.05 0.26 -18.73
C PHE A 223 -16.51 1.15 -17.61
N SER A 224 -17.44 1.80 -16.90
CA SER A 224 -17.11 2.66 -15.76
C SER A 224 -18.08 2.54 -14.58
N ALA A 225 -17.72 3.16 -13.46
CA ALA A 225 -18.52 3.15 -12.23
C ALA A 225 -18.45 4.51 -11.52
N HIS A 226 -18.17 4.52 -10.22
CA HIS A 226 -17.95 5.69 -9.36
C HIS A 226 -19.18 6.59 -9.10
N LEU A 227 -19.84 7.08 -10.15
CA LEU A 227 -20.92 8.08 -10.06
C LEU A 227 -22.27 7.52 -9.59
N HIS A 228 -22.32 6.24 -9.20
CA HIS A 228 -23.50 5.56 -8.63
C HIS A 228 -24.80 5.82 -9.40
N CYS A 229 -24.73 5.66 -10.73
CA CYS A 229 -25.90 5.63 -11.60
C CYS A 229 -25.60 4.84 -12.87
N LYS A 230 -26.63 4.22 -13.45
CA LYS A 230 -26.52 3.57 -14.75
C LYS A 230 -26.63 4.60 -15.86
N PHE A 231 -25.63 4.63 -16.74
CA PHE A 231 -25.65 5.47 -17.93
C PHE A 231 -25.08 4.71 -19.12
N ALA A 232 -25.68 4.88 -20.28
CA ALA A 232 -25.23 4.26 -21.51
C ALA A 232 -25.08 5.34 -22.58
N ALA A 233 -23.99 5.26 -23.33
CA ALA A 233 -23.66 6.19 -24.40
C ALA A 233 -23.02 5.45 -25.58
N LEU A 234 -23.14 6.05 -26.77
CA LEU A 234 -22.51 5.54 -27.98
C LEU A 234 -21.56 6.60 -28.52
N VAL A 235 -20.27 6.32 -28.45
CA VAL A 235 -19.22 7.25 -28.88
C VAL A 235 -18.87 6.94 -30.32
N GLN A 236 -19.17 7.86 -31.22
CA GLN A 236 -18.82 7.76 -32.64
C GLN A 236 -17.48 8.47 -32.87
N HIS A 237 -16.42 7.72 -33.16
CA HIS A 237 -15.07 8.29 -33.29
C HIS A 237 -14.85 9.02 -34.61
N GLU A 238 -15.40 8.49 -35.70
CA GLU A 238 -15.29 9.04 -37.06
C GLU A 238 -16.63 8.90 -37.78
N LYS A 239 -16.89 9.74 -38.77
CA LYS A 239 -18.10 9.64 -39.61
C LYS A 239 -18.01 8.33 -40.39
N ASP A 240 -18.88 7.37 -40.07
CA ASP A 240 -18.90 5.99 -40.57
C ASP A 240 -17.79 5.04 -40.04
N GLY A 241 -17.07 5.46 -38.99
CA GLY A 241 -16.04 4.65 -38.32
C GLY A 241 -16.55 3.73 -37.20
N PRO A 242 -15.63 3.05 -36.48
CA PRO A 242 -15.99 2.24 -35.32
C PRO A 242 -16.59 3.11 -34.21
N SER A 243 -17.48 2.51 -33.42
CA SER A 243 -18.10 3.15 -32.27
C SER A 243 -17.77 2.41 -30.98
N THR A 244 -17.61 3.15 -29.89
CA THR A 244 -17.44 2.59 -28.55
C THR A 244 -18.77 2.58 -27.83
N LYS A 245 -19.18 1.41 -27.34
CA LYS A 245 -20.34 1.27 -26.46
C LYS A 245 -19.91 1.54 -25.02
N PHE A 246 -20.30 2.68 -24.49
CA PHE A 246 -20.04 3.06 -23.11
C PHE A 246 -21.18 2.59 -22.19
N LEU A 247 -20.83 2.01 -21.06
CA LEU A 247 -21.76 1.66 -20.00
C LEU A 247 -21.15 1.95 -18.63
N ALA A 248 -21.82 2.78 -17.86
CA ALA A 248 -21.58 2.95 -16.44
C ALA A 248 -22.65 2.25 -15.61
N LEU A 249 -22.25 1.73 -14.46
CA LEU A 249 -23.12 0.98 -13.55
C LEU A 249 -23.09 1.58 -12.13
N ASP A 250 -24.14 1.28 -11.38
CA ASP A 250 -24.32 1.72 -9.99
C ASP A 250 -23.52 0.84 -9.01
N LYS A 251 -23.60 1.14 -7.71
CA LYS A 251 -23.05 0.32 -6.64
C LYS A 251 -23.97 -0.84 -6.23
N CYS A 252 -23.38 -1.91 -5.72
CA CYS A 252 -24.07 -3.10 -5.22
C CYS A 252 -24.99 -2.78 -4.03
N LEU A 253 -26.23 -2.39 -4.31
CA LEU A 253 -27.28 -2.14 -3.33
C LEU A 253 -28.64 -2.62 -3.86
N PRO A 254 -29.58 -3.00 -2.96
CA PRO A 254 -30.91 -3.42 -3.35
C PRO A 254 -31.62 -2.41 -4.26
N GLY A 255 -32.24 -2.90 -5.35
CA GLY A 255 -33.00 -2.09 -6.31
C GLY A 255 -32.15 -1.24 -7.26
N ARG A 256 -30.82 -1.27 -7.16
CA ARG A 256 -29.93 -0.51 -8.04
C ARG A 256 -29.48 -1.32 -9.26
N LYS A 257 -29.06 -0.61 -10.30
CA LYS A 257 -28.61 -1.19 -11.57
C LYS A 257 -27.08 -1.31 -11.59
N PHE A 258 -26.54 -2.17 -10.74
CA PHE A 258 -25.10 -2.34 -10.54
C PHE A 258 -24.47 -3.45 -11.38
N LEU A 259 -25.28 -4.29 -12.02
CA LEU A 259 -24.84 -5.47 -12.75
C LEU A 259 -25.48 -5.52 -14.14
N GLN A 260 -24.71 -5.89 -15.15
CA GLN A 260 -25.21 -6.17 -16.49
C GLN A 260 -24.42 -7.30 -17.15
N VAL A 261 -25.12 -8.27 -17.74
CA VAL A 261 -24.51 -9.29 -18.59
C VAL A 261 -24.58 -8.85 -20.04
N ILE A 262 -23.46 -8.99 -20.74
CA ILE A 262 -23.33 -8.69 -22.16
C ILE A 262 -22.78 -9.91 -22.90
N GLU A 263 -23.11 -9.98 -24.18
CA GLU A 263 -22.53 -10.95 -25.09
C GLU A 263 -21.52 -10.25 -26.00
N ILE A 264 -20.33 -10.83 -26.07
CA ILE A 264 -19.24 -10.35 -26.91
C ILE A 264 -18.81 -11.49 -27.84
N GLU A 265 -18.62 -11.16 -29.11
CA GLU A 265 -18.12 -12.09 -30.11
C GLU A 265 -16.71 -12.54 -29.72
N SER A 266 -16.53 -13.86 -29.60
CA SER A 266 -15.27 -14.47 -29.20
C SER A 266 -15.04 -15.73 -30.00
N GLY A 267 -13.77 -16.08 -30.20
CA GLY A 267 -13.38 -17.37 -30.78
C GLY A 267 -13.79 -18.54 -29.86
N PRO A 268 -13.65 -19.79 -30.34
CA PRO A 268 -13.92 -20.97 -29.52
C PRO A 268 -12.94 -21.06 -28.34
N GLY A 269 -13.44 -21.45 -27.17
CA GLY A 269 -12.67 -21.59 -25.94
C GLY A 269 -11.63 -22.73 -25.95
N PRO A 270 -10.82 -22.87 -24.87
CA PRO A 270 -11.05 -22.30 -23.55
C PRO A 270 -10.68 -20.82 -23.41
N HIS A 271 -11.49 -20.07 -22.67
CA HIS A 271 -11.22 -18.67 -22.33
C HIS A 271 -10.34 -18.63 -21.08
N GLU A 272 -9.04 -18.49 -21.27
CA GLU A 272 -8.07 -18.40 -20.18
C GLU A 272 -7.42 -17.01 -20.16
N LEU A 273 -7.03 -16.57 -18.96
CA LEU A 273 -6.31 -15.32 -18.78
C LEU A 273 -4.84 -15.50 -19.17
N GLN A 274 -4.34 -14.59 -20.00
CA GLN A 274 -2.99 -14.59 -20.52
C GLN A 274 -2.41 -13.18 -20.50
N PHE A 275 -1.09 -13.08 -20.33
CA PHE A 275 -0.38 -11.82 -20.50
C PHE A 275 -0.47 -11.32 -21.95
N ASP A 276 -0.57 -10.01 -22.08
CA ASP A 276 -0.48 -9.31 -23.35
C ASP A 276 0.99 -8.99 -23.68
N GLU A 277 1.46 -9.38 -24.86
CA GLU A 277 2.86 -9.22 -25.28
C GLU A 277 3.25 -7.74 -25.40
N GLU A 278 2.41 -6.94 -26.04
CA GLU A 278 2.64 -5.50 -26.23
C GLU A 278 2.68 -4.77 -24.90
N TRP A 279 1.71 -5.01 -24.02
CA TRP A 279 1.68 -4.39 -22.70
C TRP A 279 2.90 -4.73 -21.84
N LEU A 280 3.36 -5.98 -21.87
CA LEU A 280 4.59 -6.37 -21.18
C LEU A 280 5.82 -5.68 -21.77
N ALA A 281 5.87 -5.46 -23.08
CA ALA A 281 6.96 -4.74 -23.75
C ALA A 281 6.97 -3.25 -23.35
N ILE A 282 5.81 -2.59 -23.37
CA ILE A 282 5.62 -1.22 -22.88
C ILE A 282 6.03 -1.13 -21.40
N THR A 283 5.52 -2.02 -20.56
CA THR A 283 5.85 -2.06 -19.13
C THR A 283 7.36 -2.19 -18.91
N ARG A 284 8.03 -3.09 -19.65
CA ARG A 284 9.48 -3.25 -19.61
C ARG A 284 10.23 -1.98 -20.02
N LYS A 285 9.79 -1.30 -21.09
CA LYS A 285 10.41 -0.07 -21.61
C LYS A 285 10.41 1.05 -20.56
N TYR A 286 9.28 1.24 -19.89
CA TYR A 286 9.08 2.35 -18.94
C TYR A 286 9.39 2.00 -17.48
N ASN A 287 9.70 0.75 -17.15
CA ASN A 287 9.93 0.30 -15.76
C ASN A 287 11.04 1.09 -15.05
N ALA A 288 12.12 1.44 -15.77
CA ALA A 288 13.26 2.14 -15.19
C ALA A 288 12.94 3.58 -14.76
N VAL A 289 11.86 4.15 -15.29
CA VAL A 289 11.44 5.54 -15.04
C VAL A 289 10.15 5.64 -14.23
N LEU A 290 9.73 4.54 -13.59
CA LEU A 290 8.60 4.55 -12.63
C LEU A 290 8.84 5.62 -11.56
N PRO A 291 8.02 6.69 -11.50
CA PRO A 291 8.29 7.81 -10.60
C PRO A 291 7.86 7.46 -9.17
N LEU A 292 8.82 7.12 -8.30
CA LEU A 292 8.59 6.79 -6.89
C LEU A 292 8.76 7.99 -5.93
N THR A 293 8.63 9.21 -6.46
CA THR A 293 8.75 10.46 -5.70
C THR A 293 7.67 11.45 -6.16
N ILE A 294 7.55 12.60 -5.51
CA ILE A 294 6.62 13.66 -5.94
C ILE A 294 6.93 14.16 -7.37
N ARG A 295 8.17 13.96 -7.85
CA ARG A 295 8.58 14.41 -9.19
C ARG A 295 7.91 13.57 -10.27
N ARG A 296 7.55 14.23 -11.37
CA ARG A 296 7.07 13.59 -12.60
C ARG A 296 8.10 12.61 -13.15
N ALA A 297 7.65 11.59 -13.88
CA ALA A 297 8.51 10.68 -14.62
C ALA A 297 9.42 11.45 -15.60
N ASN A 298 10.70 11.07 -15.66
CA ASN A 298 11.63 11.59 -16.65
C ASN A 298 11.75 10.63 -17.84
N TYR A 299 10.94 10.85 -18.88
CA TYR A 299 10.96 9.99 -20.07
C TYR A 299 12.24 10.09 -20.90
N SER A 300 13.10 11.10 -20.68
CA SER A 300 14.39 11.19 -21.37
C SER A 300 15.40 10.12 -20.92
N ASP A 301 15.17 9.51 -19.75
CA ASP A 301 15.99 8.41 -19.23
C ASP A 301 15.52 7.04 -19.75
N VAL A 302 14.52 7.00 -20.64
CA VAL A 302 14.11 5.79 -21.33
C VAL A 302 15.11 5.49 -22.44
N HIS A 303 16.00 4.53 -22.19
CA HIS A 303 17.05 4.14 -23.13
C HIS A 303 16.76 2.84 -23.89
N LEU A 304 15.67 2.14 -23.53
CA LEU A 304 15.31 0.88 -24.18
C LEU A 304 14.53 1.12 -25.48
N ASP A 305 15.00 0.49 -26.54
CA ASP A 305 14.31 0.45 -27.82
C ASP A 305 13.03 -0.42 -27.75
N THR A 306 11.97 0.04 -28.41
CA THR A 306 10.66 -0.61 -28.41
C THR A 306 10.77 -2.03 -28.97
N GLU A 307 11.40 -2.22 -30.13
CA GLU A 307 11.48 -3.54 -30.79
C GLU A 307 12.30 -4.53 -29.96
N GLN A 308 13.39 -4.07 -29.32
CA GLN A 308 14.15 -4.90 -28.39
C GLN A 308 13.31 -5.37 -27.19
N CYS A 309 12.43 -4.51 -26.67
CA CYS A 309 11.50 -4.89 -25.60
C CYS A 309 10.49 -5.94 -26.07
N HIS A 310 9.90 -5.77 -27.26
CA HIS A 310 9.00 -6.77 -27.85
C HIS A 310 9.69 -8.12 -28.05
N GLN A 311 10.87 -8.13 -28.68
CA GLN A 311 11.60 -9.36 -28.92
C GLN A 311 11.99 -10.07 -27.62
N PHE A 312 12.40 -9.31 -26.59
CA PHE A 312 12.69 -9.87 -25.27
C PHE A 312 11.46 -10.54 -24.65
N VAL A 313 10.32 -9.84 -24.65
CA VAL A 313 9.08 -10.35 -24.06
C VAL A 313 8.57 -11.56 -24.82
N ARG A 314 8.55 -11.51 -26.16
CA ARG A 314 8.18 -12.63 -27.03
C ARG A 314 8.99 -13.88 -26.72
N ASN A 315 10.32 -13.76 -26.63
CA ASN A 315 11.20 -14.87 -26.26
C ASN A 315 10.89 -15.43 -24.85
N LYS A 316 10.54 -14.56 -23.89
CA LYS A 316 10.16 -14.97 -22.53
C LYS A 316 8.80 -15.68 -22.50
N LEU A 317 7.81 -15.18 -23.24
CA LEU A 317 6.50 -15.81 -23.34
C LEU A 317 6.56 -17.16 -24.06
N GLN A 318 7.40 -17.31 -25.08
CA GLN A 318 7.62 -18.59 -25.76
C GLN A 318 8.28 -19.64 -24.85
N THR A 319 9.17 -19.22 -23.95
CA THR A 319 9.90 -20.15 -23.06
C THR A 319 9.12 -20.49 -21.79
N ARG A 320 8.41 -19.53 -21.19
CA ARG A 320 7.72 -19.70 -19.91
C ARG A 320 6.21 -19.88 -20.04
N GLY A 321 5.62 -19.48 -21.17
CA GLY A 321 4.18 -19.45 -21.38
C GLY A 321 3.54 -18.10 -20.97
N SER A 322 2.33 -17.85 -21.49
CA SER A 322 1.60 -16.58 -21.33
C SER A 322 0.66 -16.52 -20.13
N LYS A 323 0.33 -17.63 -19.48
CA LYS A 323 -0.55 -17.65 -18.29
C LYS A 323 0.09 -16.88 -17.12
N PRO A 324 -0.60 -16.05 -16.32
CA PRO A 324 0.07 -15.41 -15.18
C PRO A 324 0.63 -16.37 -14.14
N PHE A 325 1.41 -15.83 -13.20
CA PHE A 325 1.90 -16.61 -12.07
C PHE A 325 0.74 -17.07 -11.21
N GLU A 326 0.88 -18.19 -10.49
CA GLU A 326 -0.16 -18.66 -9.58
C GLU A 326 -0.32 -17.72 -8.37
N PHE A 327 -1.51 -17.73 -7.79
CA PHE A 327 -1.78 -16.99 -6.56
C PHE A 327 -0.89 -17.46 -5.40
N VAL A 328 -0.38 -16.50 -4.62
CA VAL A 328 0.36 -16.74 -3.38
C VAL A 328 -0.15 -15.78 -2.31
N GLN A 329 -0.42 -16.30 -1.12
CA GLN A 329 -0.75 -15.46 0.04
C GLN A 329 0.48 -14.68 0.50
N THR A 330 0.40 -13.35 0.44
CA THR A 330 1.44 -12.42 0.87
C THR A 330 1.26 -11.87 2.30
N ALA A 331 0.10 -12.08 2.93
CA ALA A 331 -0.20 -11.61 4.28
C ALA A 331 -1.11 -12.60 5.05
N PRO A 332 -1.14 -12.55 6.40
CA PRO A 332 -2.10 -13.31 7.20
C PRO A 332 -3.54 -12.91 6.86
N CYS A 333 -4.43 -13.91 6.82
CA CYS A 333 -5.87 -13.68 6.61
C CYS A 333 -6.52 -13.18 7.89
N TYR A 334 -7.61 -12.42 7.75
CA TYR A 334 -8.54 -12.16 8.84
C TYR A 334 -9.01 -13.47 9.48
N ASN A 335 -9.05 -13.50 10.80
CA ASN A 335 -9.62 -14.61 11.54
C ASN A 335 -10.71 -14.07 12.50
N PRO A 336 -12.00 -14.31 12.22
CA PRO A 336 -13.09 -13.86 13.08
C PRO A 336 -13.01 -14.40 14.51
N SER A 337 -12.37 -15.56 14.71
CA SER A 337 -12.18 -16.19 16.03
C SER A 337 -10.99 -15.61 16.81
N HIS A 338 -10.07 -14.95 16.11
CA HIS A 338 -8.90 -14.29 16.66
C HIS A 338 -8.66 -12.97 15.92
N PRO A 339 -9.57 -11.97 16.07
CA PRO A 339 -9.36 -10.67 15.45
C PRO A 339 -8.01 -10.13 15.91
N VAL A 340 -7.18 -9.73 14.95
CA VAL A 340 -5.86 -9.19 15.24
C VAL A 340 -6.10 -7.90 16.00
N ALA A 341 -5.93 -7.93 17.32
CA ALA A 341 -6.10 -6.74 18.15
C ALA A 341 -5.13 -5.67 17.64
N ASN A 342 -5.68 -4.63 17.00
CA ASN A 342 -4.97 -3.47 16.48
C ASN A 342 -3.79 -3.13 17.39
N GLY A 343 -2.57 -3.29 16.86
CA GLY A 343 -1.36 -2.69 17.41
C GLY A 343 -1.22 -2.68 18.93
N VAL A 344 -1.66 -3.72 19.65
CA VAL A 344 -1.43 -3.77 21.09
C VAL A 344 0.06 -4.00 21.28
N PHE A 345 0.80 -2.93 21.56
CA PHE A 345 2.20 -3.00 21.93
C PHE A 345 2.30 -3.97 23.12
N HIS A 346 2.93 -5.12 22.95
CA HIS A 346 2.95 -6.18 23.96
C HIS A 346 3.75 -5.77 25.22
N GLY A 347 4.44 -4.62 25.19
CA GLY A 347 5.01 -3.95 26.35
C GLY A 347 4.09 -2.95 27.04
N HIS A 348 2.78 -2.90 26.73
CA HIS A 348 1.81 -1.99 27.36
C HIS A 348 1.71 -2.26 28.87
N ILE A 349 1.70 -3.54 29.25
CA ILE A 349 1.76 -3.98 30.66
C ILE A 349 3.07 -3.54 31.33
N LEU A 350 4.16 -3.44 30.56
CA LEU A 350 5.49 -3.10 31.06
C LEU A 350 5.77 -1.59 31.01
N ASN A 351 4.81 -0.77 30.56
CA ASN A 351 4.95 0.67 30.54
C ASN A 351 4.24 1.24 31.78
N PRO A 352 4.96 1.79 32.77
CA PRO A 352 4.35 2.25 34.02
C PRO A 352 3.32 3.35 33.82
N GLY A 353 3.53 4.29 32.88
CA GLY A 353 2.52 5.31 32.60
C GLY A 353 1.22 4.70 32.06
N LEU A 354 1.32 3.79 31.10
CA LEU A 354 0.15 3.19 30.45
C LEU A 354 -0.54 2.13 31.32
N PHE A 355 0.23 1.28 31.98
CA PHE A 355 -0.29 0.21 32.82
C PHE A 355 -1.09 0.76 34.00
N TYR A 356 -0.50 1.62 34.83
CA TYR A 356 -1.18 2.10 36.04
C TYR A 356 -2.38 2.98 35.72
N THR A 357 -2.28 3.87 34.72
CA THR A 357 -3.43 4.70 34.30
C THR A 357 -4.58 3.86 33.77
N ASN A 358 -4.30 2.85 32.93
CA ASN A 358 -5.37 2.01 32.38
C ASN A 358 -5.92 1.01 33.41
N ASN A 359 -5.09 0.58 34.36
CA ASN A 359 -5.52 -0.28 35.46
C ASN A 359 -6.45 0.47 36.43
N GLU A 360 -6.13 1.72 36.77
CA GLU A 360 -7.00 2.60 37.58
C GLU A 360 -8.34 2.87 36.87
N ASN A 361 -8.30 3.12 35.56
CA ASN A 361 -9.48 3.37 34.74
C ASN A 361 -10.25 2.10 34.34
N LYS A 362 -9.75 0.90 34.69
CA LYS A 362 -10.30 -0.40 34.27
C LYS A 362 -10.46 -0.56 32.76
N THR A 363 -9.54 -0.01 31.97
CA THR A 363 -9.57 0.00 30.49
C THR A 363 -8.58 -0.99 29.87
N LEU A 364 -7.96 -1.87 30.65
CA LEU A 364 -7.04 -2.90 30.14
C LEU A 364 -7.82 -4.04 29.45
N ASP A 365 -7.65 -4.14 28.14
CA ASP A 365 -8.24 -5.20 27.31
C ASP A 365 -7.60 -6.57 27.56
N LEU A 366 -8.39 -7.64 27.44
CA LEU A 366 -7.93 -9.03 27.63
C LEU A 366 -6.80 -9.42 26.68
N ASN A 367 -6.77 -8.86 25.47
CA ASN A 367 -5.73 -9.16 24.48
C ASN A 367 -4.37 -8.57 24.86
N VAL A 368 -4.35 -7.49 25.64
CA VAL A 368 -3.10 -6.91 26.20
C VAL A 368 -2.45 -7.92 27.14
N TRP A 369 -3.25 -8.58 27.98
CA TRP A 369 -2.81 -9.62 28.90
C TRP A 369 -2.33 -10.88 28.16
N LYS A 370 -3.10 -11.35 27.18
CA LYS A 370 -2.69 -12.49 26.34
C LYS A 370 -1.38 -12.21 25.61
N GLY A 371 -1.22 -11.00 25.06
CA GLY A 371 -0.01 -10.56 24.39
C GLY A 371 1.20 -10.54 25.32
N TYR A 372 1.04 -10.02 26.54
CA TYR A 372 2.12 -10.04 27.55
C TYR A 372 2.58 -11.47 27.85
N HIS A 373 1.67 -12.40 28.15
CA HIS A 373 2.04 -13.78 28.48
C HIS A 373 2.69 -14.51 27.29
N ALA A 374 2.19 -14.29 26.07
CA ALA A 374 2.81 -14.83 24.86
C ALA A 374 4.24 -14.28 24.65
N CYS A 375 4.48 -13.01 24.99
CA CYS A 375 5.80 -12.38 24.91
C CYS A 375 6.78 -13.00 25.93
N VAL A 376 6.34 -13.22 27.16
CA VAL A 376 7.14 -13.89 28.20
C VAL A 376 7.52 -15.31 27.76
N ALA A 377 6.54 -16.11 27.34
CA ALA A 377 6.78 -17.49 26.88
C ALA A 377 7.74 -17.56 25.69
N LYS A 378 7.70 -16.56 24.79
CA LYS A 378 8.55 -16.50 23.61
C LYS A 378 9.99 -16.06 23.90
N LEU A 379 10.19 -15.12 24.83
CA LEU A 379 11.50 -14.52 25.10
C LEU A 379 12.25 -15.15 26.26
N VAL A 380 11.55 -15.94 27.09
CA VAL A 380 12.09 -16.61 28.29
C VAL A 380 11.79 -18.10 28.20
N PRO A 381 12.70 -18.93 27.65
CA PRO A 381 12.48 -20.37 27.46
C PRO A 381 12.41 -21.18 28.76
N ASP A 382 12.96 -20.67 29.86
CA ASP A 382 13.00 -21.34 31.16
C ASP A 382 11.70 -21.10 31.94
N GLU A 383 10.90 -22.15 32.13
CA GLU A 383 9.61 -22.10 32.84
C GLU A 383 9.76 -21.60 34.28
N ALA A 384 10.85 -21.98 34.97
CA ALA A 384 11.10 -21.52 36.33
C ALA A 384 11.38 -20.01 36.40
N MET A 385 11.93 -19.44 35.33
CA MET A 385 12.12 -17.99 35.20
C MET A 385 10.82 -17.28 34.83
N GLN A 386 9.96 -17.89 34.01
CA GLN A 386 8.62 -17.36 33.70
C GLN A 386 7.79 -17.20 34.99
N ASP A 387 7.82 -18.21 35.86
CA ASP A 387 7.11 -18.18 37.15
C ASP A 387 7.62 -17.06 38.06
N LYS A 388 8.94 -16.84 38.11
CA LYS A 388 9.54 -15.72 38.87
C LYS A 388 9.12 -14.37 38.32
N ILE A 389 9.11 -14.21 36.99
CA ILE A 389 8.62 -12.98 36.34
C ILE A 389 7.14 -12.77 36.65
N GLY A 390 6.33 -13.82 36.69
CA GLY A 390 4.92 -13.76 37.07
C GLY A 390 4.70 -13.32 38.52
N GLN A 391 5.50 -13.83 39.45
CA GLN A 391 5.45 -13.42 40.87
C GLN A 391 5.83 -11.95 41.04
N GLU A 392 6.92 -11.52 40.39
CA GLU A 392 7.38 -10.14 40.42
C GLU A 392 6.40 -9.17 39.70
N LEU A 393 5.68 -9.65 38.68
CA LEU A 393 4.61 -8.88 38.05
C LEU A 393 3.51 -8.54 39.06
N GLY A 394 3.16 -9.45 39.97
CA GLY A 394 2.20 -9.17 41.04
C GLY A 394 2.62 -8.00 41.93
N VAL A 395 3.90 -7.93 42.31
CA VAL A 395 4.50 -6.83 43.10
C VAL A 395 4.43 -5.51 42.34
N TYR A 396 4.75 -5.55 41.04
CA TYR A 396 4.61 -4.39 40.16
C TYR A 396 3.16 -3.92 40.04
N MET A 397 2.21 -4.82 39.81
CA MET A 397 0.80 -4.46 39.65
C MET A 397 0.23 -3.75 40.87
N GLN A 398 0.67 -4.13 42.07
CA GLN A 398 0.23 -3.55 43.34
C GLN A 398 0.98 -2.26 43.71
N ALA A 399 2.02 -1.90 42.94
CA ALA A 399 2.93 -0.80 43.26
C ALA A 399 3.56 -0.96 44.65
N ASP A 400 3.97 -2.17 45.00
CA ASP A 400 4.55 -2.46 46.31
C ASP A 400 5.99 -1.96 46.41
N GLY A 401 6.41 -1.68 47.64
CA GLY A 401 7.80 -1.29 47.96
C GLY A 401 8.27 -0.04 47.24
N ILE A 402 9.45 -0.11 46.61
CA ILE A 402 10.08 1.02 45.90
C ILE A 402 9.21 1.52 44.73
N LEU A 403 8.39 0.65 44.13
CA LEU A 403 7.51 0.97 42.99
C LEU A 403 6.32 1.87 43.39
N GLY A 404 5.99 1.93 44.68
CA GLY A 404 4.94 2.74 45.28
C GLY A 404 5.40 4.07 45.89
N LEU A 405 6.70 4.35 45.88
CA LEU A 405 7.22 5.62 46.40
C LEU A 405 6.63 6.80 45.61
N ALA A 406 6.40 7.92 46.30
CA ALA A 406 5.86 9.12 45.67
C ALA A 406 6.73 9.62 44.49
N SER A 407 8.04 9.40 44.54
CA SER A 407 8.96 9.67 43.42
C SER A 407 8.74 8.71 42.25
N ALA A 408 8.58 7.41 42.51
CA ALA A 408 8.31 6.39 41.50
C ALA A 408 6.96 6.64 40.80
N ILE A 409 5.91 6.97 41.56
CA ILE A 409 4.57 7.30 41.03
C ILE A 409 4.63 8.52 40.12
N ARG A 410 5.28 9.62 40.54
CA ARG A 410 5.48 10.80 39.68
C ARG A 410 6.34 10.49 38.46
N GLY A 411 7.27 9.55 38.57
CA GLY A 411 8.16 9.12 37.49
C GLY A 411 7.44 8.34 36.38
N ARG A 412 6.27 7.73 36.64
CA ARG A 412 5.58 6.84 35.68
C ARG A 412 5.26 7.51 34.34
N THR A 413 4.93 8.79 34.37
CA THR A 413 4.59 9.60 33.19
C THR A 413 5.68 10.61 32.81
N LYS A 414 6.67 10.82 33.69
CA LYS A 414 7.74 11.83 33.49
C LYS A 414 9.06 11.25 33.00
N LEU A 415 9.29 9.95 33.20
CA LEU A 415 10.49 9.26 32.76
C LEU A 415 10.17 8.34 31.58
N ALA A 416 11.15 8.11 30.72
CA ALA A 416 11.04 7.06 29.72
C ALA A 416 10.87 5.70 30.43
N PRO A 417 10.07 4.76 29.91
CA PRO A 417 9.79 3.48 30.57
C PRO A 417 11.06 2.71 30.97
N VAL A 418 12.07 2.67 30.09
CA VAL A 418 13.36 2.01 30.37
C VAL A 418 14.09 2.67 31.54
N GLU A 419 14.13 3.99 31.58
CA GLU A 419 14.78 4.74 32.66
C GLU A 419 14.03 4.57 33.99
N TRP A 420 12.70 4.52 33.95
CA TRP A 420 11.89 4.24 35.12
C TRP A 420 12.20 2.85 35.70
N TRP A 421 12.27 1.83 34.85
CA TRP A 421 12.65 0.47 35.27
C TRP A 421 14.05 0.43 35.85
N MET A 422 15.02 1.15 35.28
CA MET A 422 16.38 1.24 35.82
C MET A 422 16.44 1.92 37.19
N GLN A 423 15.56 2.89 37.47
CA GLN A 423 15.57 3.63 38.73
C GLN A 423 14.77 2.98 39.86
N PHE A 424 13.68 2.28 39.53
CA PHE A 424 12.73 1.80 40.55
C PHE A 424 12.52 0.28 40.54
N GLY A 425 13.00 -0.44 39.52
CA GLY A 425 12.77 -1.88 39.34
C GLY A 425 13.62 -2.82 40.21
N TYR A 426 14.41 -2.32 41.16
CA TYR A 426 15.40 -3.13 41.90
C TYR A 426 14.82 -4.26 42.75
N GLU A 427 13.58 -4.13 43.22
CA GLU A 427 12.88 -5.16 44.02
C GLU A 427 12.23 -6.25 43.16
N VAL A 428 12.20 -6.05 41.83
CA VAL A 428 11.65 -6.98 40.85
C VAL A 428 12.69 -7.22 39.75
N PRO A 429 13.86 -7.81 40.08
CA PRO A 429 15.03 -7.82 39.19
C PRO A 429 14.82 -8.63 37.91
N ASN A 430 14.03 -9.71 37.94
CA ASN A 430 13.78 -10.54 36.76
C ASN A 430 12.81 -9.84 35.81
N LEU A 431 11.74 -9.24 36.35
CA LEU A 431 10.80 -8.41 35.62
C LEU A 431 11.46 -7.13 35.11
N GLN A 432 12.35 -6.51 35.89
CA GLN A 432 13.11 -5.32 35.50
C GLN A 432 13.98 -5.61 34.27
N GLN A 433 14.75 -6.70 34.28
CA GLN A 433 15.55 -7.10 33.13
C GLN A 433 14.68 -7.42 31.91
N PHE A 434 13.57 -8.12 32.13
CA PHE A 434 12.61 -8.43 31.08
C PHE A 434 11.97 -7.15 30.50
N ALA A 435 11.55 -6.22 31.34
CA ALA A 435 10.92 -4.96 30.96
C ALA A 435 11.88 -4.03 30.23
N ILE A 436 13.11 -3.88 30.71
CA ILE A 436 14.16 -3.13 30.01
C ILE A 436 14.40 -3.78 28.65
N ARG A 437 14.52 -5.10 28.57
CA ARG A 437 14.73 -5.81 27.31
C ARG A 437 13.60 -5.54 26.32
N VAL A 438 12.33 -5.69 26.72
CA VAL A 438 11.16 -5.49 25.85
C VAL A 438 10.99 -4.02 25.47
N GLN A 439 11.12 -3.09 26.41
CA GLN A 439 10.95 -1.64 26.17
C GLN A 439 12.13 -1.01 25.41
N SER A 440 13.30 -1.66 25.42
CA SER A 440 14.46 -1.25 24.61
C SER A 440 14.42 -1.79 23.18
N LEU A 441 13.46 -2.68 22.85
CA LEU A 441 13.24 -3.10 21.46
C LEU A 441 12.63 -1.91 20.70
N THR A 442 13.29 -1.49 19.64
CA THR A 442 12.79 -0.40 18.79
C THR A 442 11.52 -0.85 18.07
N CYS A 443 10.35 -0.41 18.52
CA CYS A 443 9.10 -0.64 17.81
C CYS A 443 8.89 0.45 16.76
N ARG A 444 9.71 0.43 15.71
CA ARG A 444 9.48 1.14 14.45
C ARG A 444 9.96 0.27 13.29
N SER A 445 9.17 0.22 12.21
CA SER A 445 9.52 -0.43 10.94
C SER A 445 10.88 0.05 10.40
N SER A 446 11.28 1.29 10.72
CA SER A 446 12.56 1.87 10.31
C SER A 446 13.81 1.13 10.82
N GLY A 447 13.71 0.35 11.90
CA GLY A 447 14.79 -0.53 12.35
C GLY A 447 14.93 -1.77 11.45
N CYS A 448 13.79 -2.32 11.02
CA CYS A 448 13.75 -3.44 10.08
C CYS A 448 14.20 -3.00 8.68
N GLU A 449 13.76 -1.84 8.17
CA GLU A 449 14.19 -1.29 6.87
C GLU A 449 15.70 -1.05 6.80
N ARG A 450 16.31 -0.55 7.87
CA ARG A 450 17.78 -0.38 7.96
C ARG A 450 18.51 -1.72 8.06
N ASN A 451 17.92 -2.71 8.71
CA ASN A 451 18.48 -4.07 8.71
C ASN A 451 18.37 -4.71 7.31
N TRP A 452 17.29 -4.45 6.56
CA TRP A 452 17.11 -4.92 5.19
C TRP A 452 18.07 -4.22 4.20
N SER A 453 18.30 -2.91 4.33
CA SER A 453 19.28 -2.21 3.47
C SER A 453 20.73 -2.64 3.76
N VAL A 454 21.05 -2.94 5.03
CA VAL A 454 22.33 -3.56 5.41
C VAL A 454 22.44 -4.99 4.88
N TYR A 455 21.34 -5.76 4.91
CA TYR A 455 21.27 -7.11 4.37
C TYR A 455 21.50 -7.11 2.86
N GLU A 456 20.87 -6.19 2.12
CA GLU A 456 21.05 -5.96 0.68
C GLU A 456 22.50 -5.59 0.32
N HIS A 457 23.12 -4.71 1.12
CA HIS A 457 24.52 -4.31 0.91
C HIS A 457 25.53 -5.43 1.20
N ILE A 458 25.18 -6.39 2.08
CA ILE A 458 25.99 -7.58 2.34
C ILE A 458 25.70 -8.67 1.28
N HIS A 459 24.50 -8.71 0.71
CA HIS A 459 24.06 -9.61 -0.37
C HIS A 459 24.29 -9.03 -1.78
N THR A 460 25.53 -8.67 -2.11
CA THR A 460 25.90 -8.37 -3.50
C THR A 460 26.27 -9.65 -4.26
N LYS A 461 26.21 -9.64 -5.61
CA LYS A 461 26.56 -10.81 -6.45
C LYS A 461 27.93 -11.44 -6.15
N LYS A 462 28.89 -10.66 -5.62
CA LYS A 462 30.23 -11.15 -5.17
C LYS A 462 30.23 -11.73 -3.73
N ARG A 463 29.29 -11.36 -2.86
CA ARG A 463 29.21 -11.73 -1.42
C ARG A 463 28.16 -12.80 -1.09
N ASN A 464 27.40 -13.27 -2.09
CA ASN A 464 26.34 -14.28 -1.96
C ASN A 464 26.85 -15.73 -1.66
N LYS A 465 28.07 -15.89 -1.13
CA LYS A 465 28.68 -17.18 -0.75
C LYS A 465 28.92 -17.30 0.76
N LEU A 466 28.42 -16.34 1.55
CA LEU A 466 28.55 -16.36 3.01
C LEU A 466 27.57 -17.37 3.61
N GLU A 467 28.06 -18.23 4.50
CA GLU A 467 27.17 -19.07 5.31
C GLU A 467 26.26 -18.21 6.20
N LEU A 468 25.01 -18.62 6.34
CA LEU A 468 23.96 -17.90 7.07
C LEU A 468 24.38 -17.46 8.49
N LYS A 469 25.15 -18.30 9.17
CA LYS A 469 25.66 -18.00 10.51
C LYS A 469 26.61 -16.78 10.50
N LYS A 470 27.56 -16.78 9.56
CA LYS A 470 28.56 -15.71 9.40
C LYS A 470 27.92 -14.39 8.95
N LEU A 471 26.84 -14.48 8.17
CA LEU A 471 26.01 -13.35 7.78
C LEU A 471 25.30 -12.71 8.98
N ASN A 472 24.65 -13.53 9.82
CA ASN A 472 23.96 -13.05 11.02
C ASN A 472 24.93 -12.38 12.01
N ASP A 473 26.13 -12.95 12.18
CA ASP A 473 27.17 -12.37 13.03
C ASP A 473 27.63 -10.99 12.51
N LEU A 474 27.80 -10.82 11.20
CA LEU A 474 28.17 -9.55 10.57
C LEU A 474 27.09 -8.48 10.73
N VAL A 475 25.82 -8.83 10.55
CA VAL A 475 24.69 -7.91 10.77
C VAL A 475 24.63 -7.48 12.24
N PHE A 476 24.77 -8.43 13.15
CA PHE A 476 24.77 -8.18 14.59
C PHE A 476 25.90 -7.23 15.01
N VAL A 477 27.14 -7.48 14.56
CA VAL A 477 28.30 -6.65 14.89
C VAL A 477 28.15 -5.23 14.33
N LYS A 478 27.75 -5.09 13.06
CA LYS A 478 27.57 -3.78 12.41
C LYS A 478 26.48 -2.95 13.07
N TYR A 479 25.37 -3.58 13.43
CA TYR A 479 24.24 -2.92 14.10
C TYR A 479 24.64 -2.45 15.51
N ASN A 480 25.22 -3.33 16.32
CA ASN A 480 25.62 -3.01 17.69
C ASN A 480 26.76 -1.97 17.74
N ARG A 481 27.70 -1.99 16.78
CA ARG A 481 28.74 -0.95 16.63
C ARG A 481 28.14 0.42 16.33
N THR A 482 27.10 0.48 15.50
CA THR A 482 26.39 1.73 15.17
C THR A 482 25.64 2.29 16.39
N LEU A 483 24.96 1.41 17.14
CA LEU A 483 24.32 1.77 18.41
C LEU A 483 25.33 2.26 19.45
N ALA A 484 26.46 1.56 19.61
CA ALA A 484 27.51 1.93 20.55
C ALA A 484 28.14 3.29 20.21
N ARG A 485 28.33 3.61 18.92
CA ARG A 485 28.80 4.93 18.47
C ARG A 485 27.83 6.05 18.88
N ARG A 486 26.52 5.86 18.67
CA ARG A 486 25.49 6.81 19.10
C ARG A 486 25.45 6.98 20.61
N TYR A 487 25.57 5.88 21.35
CA TYR A 487 25.59 5.89 22.81
C TYR A 487 26.82 6.61 23.38
N LYS A 488 27.99 6.49 22.73
CA LYS A 488 29.24 7.15 23.14
C LYS A 488 29.28 8.64 22.77
N ALA A 489 28.55 9.07 21.74
CA ALA A 489 28.49 10.47 21.28
C ALA A 489 27.63 11.38 22.19
N ARG A 490 27.64 11.18 23.52
CA ARG A 490 26.89 11.96 24.50
C ARG A 490 27.21 13.46 24.38
N ASN A 491 26.46 14.23 23.59
CA ASN A 491 26.26 15.67 23.76
C ASN A 491 25.24 16.27 22.77
N ILE A 492 24.24 16.95 23.35
CA ILE A 492 23.35 17.98 22.78
C ILE A 492 22.40 17.51 21.66
N ILE A 493 21.37 16.73 22.01
CA ILE A 493 20.15 16.64 21.20
C ILE A 493 18.95 16.77 22.15
N ASP A 494 18.14 17.80 21.92
CA ASP A 494 16.86 18.06 22.56
C ASP A 494 15.89 16.87 22.34
N PRO A 495 15.28 16.29 23.38
CA PRO A 495 14.39 15.12 23.24
C PRO A 495 13.09 15.37 22.46
N ILE A 496 12.75 16.61 22.07
CA ILE A 496 11.49 16.97 21.41
C ILE A 496 11.73 17.72 20.08
N LEU A 497 12.76 17.36 19.31
CA LEU A 497 12.92 17.83 17.93
C LEU A 497 13.14 16.63 16.99
N LEU A 498 12.10 16.32 16.23
CA LEU A 498 12.08 15.23 15.23
C LEU A 498 12.82 15.59 13.93
N ASP A 499 13.36 16.81 13.81
CA ASP A 499 14.00 17.30 12.59
C ASP A 499 15.43 16.77 12.38
N ASN A 500 15.99 16.02 13.33
CA ASN A 500 17.32 15.41 13.22
C ASN A 500 17.29 13.89 12.97
N ILE A 501 16.14 13.33 12.60
CA ILE A 501 16.01 11.95 12.11
C ILE A 501 15.65 11.95 10.62
N ASP A 502 16.28 12.82 9.84
CA ASP A 502 16.57 12.55 8.44
C ASP A 502 17.73 13.40 7.93
N GLU A 503 18.93 12.82 7.89
CA GLU A 503 19.95 13.22 6.91
C GLU A 503 20.72 11.97 6.48
N ALA A 504 20.09 11.15 5.63
CA ALA A 504 20.85 10.50 4.58
C ALA A 504 21.24 11.56 3.54
N ASN A 505 22.25 12.38 3.84
CA ASN A 505 22.88 13.26 2.88
C ASN A 505 24.36 12.85 2.69
N GLU A 506 24.55 11.84 1.86
CA GLU A 506 25.82 11.42 1.26
C GLU A 506 26.45 12.50 0.34
N TRP A 507 26.04 13.78 0.47
CA TRP A 507 26.45 14.90 -0.38
C TRP A 507 26.91 16.16 0.38
N LEU A 508 26.80 16.23 1.72
CA LEU A 508 27.13 17.44 2.50
C LEU A 508 28.41 17.35 3.35
N THR A 509 29.00 16.16 3.48
CA THR A 509 30.39 15.98 3.95
C THR A 509 31.10 15.15 2.91
N GLY A 510 32.03 15.76 2.17
CA GLY A 510 32.77 15.12 1.08
C GLY A 510 33.34 13.75 1.45
N ALA A 511 33.59 12.95 0.41
CA ALA A 511 34.13 11.59 0.44
C ALA A 511 35.07 11.33 1.63
N PRO A 512 34.94 10.18 2.34
CA PRO A 512 35.94 9.83 3.33
C PRO A 512 37.28 9.60 2.64
N GLU A 513 38.33 10.15 3.25
CA GLU A 513 39.72 9.98 2.88
C GLU A 513 40.08 8.49 2.76
N ASN A 514 41.06 8.19 1.89
CA ASN A 514 41.58 6.84 1.59
C ASN A 514 41.57 5.88 2.78
N HIS A 515 40.63 4.92 2.77
CA HIS A 515 40.52 3.86 3.79
C HIS A 515 41.55 2.71 3.62
N GLU A 516 42.50 2.83 2.69
CA GLU A 516 43.51 1.78 2.45
C GLU A 516 44.51 1.66 3.61
N GLU A 517 44.72 2.74 4.38
CA GLU A 517 45.67 2.82 5.49
C GLU A 517 45.03 2.58 6.87
N GLU A 518 43.72 2.33 6.96
CA GLU A 518 43.02 2.12 8.24
C GLU A 518 43.35 0.74 8.82
N GLU A 519 43.86 0.69 10.06
CA GLU A 519 44.18 -0.56 10.76
C GLU A 519 42.90 -1.32 11.15
N VAL A 520 42.89 -2.63 10.87
CA VAL A 520 41.79 -3.56 11.21
C VAL A 520 41.63 -3.67 12.73
N PHE A 521 42.75 -3.59 13.46
CA PHE A 521 42.82 -3.48 14.91
C PHE A 521 43.94 -2.49 15.26
N GLU A 522 43.68 -1.54 16.14
CA GLU A 522 44.67 -0.54 16.58
C GLU A 522 45.90 -1.24 17.19
N GLY A 523 47.08 -0.99 16.60
CA GLY A 523 48.36 -1.48 17.09
C GLY A 523 48.82 -2.83 16.53
N GLU A 524 48.07 -3.43 15.61
CA GLU A 524 48.43 -4.72 14.97
C GLU A 524 49.07 -4.57 13.58
N GLY A 525 49.14 -3.36 13.02
CA GLY A 525 49.80 -3.08 11.73
C GLY A 525 49.14 -3.72 10.50
N LEU A 526 47.99 -4.36 10.68
CA LEU A 526 47.21 -4.98 9.60
C LEU A 526 46.17 -3.97 9.10
N THR A 527 46.34 -3.42 7.89
CA THR A 527 45.39 -2.46 7.31
C THR A 527 44.32 -3.13 6.46
N PHE A 528 43.19 -2.46 6.24
CA PHE A 528 42.18 -2.94 5.30
C PHE A 528 42.72 -3.02 3.86
N GLY A 529 43.76 -2.26 3.50
CA GLY A 529 44.52 -2.42 2.26
C GLY A 529 45.24 -3.77 2.17
N HIS A 530 45.85 -4.25 3.26
CA HIS A 530 46.46 -5.60 3.31
C HIS A 530 45.42 -6.71 3.16
N VAL A 531 44.22 -6.54 3.73
CA VAL A 531 43.10 -7.50 3.61
C VAL A 531 42.56 -7.55 2.18
N ALA A 532 42.49 -6.40 1.50
CA ALA A 532 42.07 -6.32 0.10
C ALA A 532 43.08 -6.97 -0.86
N MET A 533 44.37 -6.72 -0.66
CA MET A 533 45.47 -7.34 -1.41
C MET A 533 45.52 -8.86 -1.22
N ALA A 534 45.39 -9.35 0.01
CA ALA A 534 45.40 -10.79 0.31
C ALA A 534 44.17 -11.53 -0.22
N SER A 535 43.09 -10.80 -0.55
CA SER A 535 41.85 -11.35 -1.08
C SER A 535 41.81 -11.37 -2.62
N GLU A 536 42.88 -10.92 -3.31
CA GLU A 536 42.96 -10.78 -4.78
C GLU A 536 41.73 -10.06 -5.40
N VAL A 537 41.30 -8.97 -4.78
CA VAL A 537 40.19 -8.14 -5.29
C VAL A 537 40.75 -6.85 -5.89
N GLU A 538 41.38 -6.94 -7.06
CA GLU A 538 41.74 -5.75 -7.83
C GLU A 538 40.58 -5.39 -8.78
N GLU A 539 39.89 -4.28 -8.51
CA GLU A 539 39.43 -3.35 -9.55
C GLU A 539 39.04 -1.99 -8.95
N SER A 540 39.69 -0.96 -9.48
CA SER A 540 39.43 0.46 -9.23
C SER A 540 38.06 0.88 -9.79
N VAL A 541 37.19 1.43 -8.95
CA VAL A 541 35.83 1.88 -9.31
C VAL A 541 35.80 3.34 -9.79
N TYR A 542 36.92 4.04 -9.87
CA TYR A 542 36.92 5.47 -10.22
C TYR A 542 37.78 5.78 -11.44
N GLY A 543 37.23 5.48 -12.61
CA GLY A 543 37.80 5.84 -13.90
C GLY A 543 36.76 6.46 -14.82
N PHE A 544 36.27 7.68 -14.53
CA PHE A 544 35.91 8.62 -15.59
C PHE A 544 35.84 10.06 -15.07
N ARG A 545 36.44 10.97 -15.84
CA ARG A 545 36.45 12.44 -15.76
C ARG A 545 37.52 13.06 -14.85
N GLY A 546 38.74 13.09 -15.39
CA GLY A 546 39.70 14.14 -15.08
C GLY A 546 39.26 15.49 -15.64
N SER A 547 39.33 16.53 -14.82
CA SER A 547 39.43 17.93 -15.24
C SER A 547 39.93 18.77 -14.05
N THR A 548 41.25 18.88 -13.97
CA THR A 548 42.05 20.04 -13.56
C THR A 548 41.42 21.03 -12.56
N LEU A 549 41.77 20.88 -11.28
CA LEU A 549 41.64 21.92 -10.26
C LEU A 549 42.67 23.03 -10.50
N ARG A 550 42.22 24.29 -10.52
CA ARG A 550 43.07 25.45 -10.29
C ARG A 550 42.55 26.20 -9.07
N SER A 551 43.37 26.17 -8.03
CA SER A 551 43.26 26.83 -6.73
C SER A 551 42.86 28.31 -6.77
N LYS A 552 42.04 28.73 -5.80
CA LYS A 552 42.24 30.02 -5.11
C LYS A 552 41.50 30.05 -3.76
N GLU A 553 42.29 30.20 -2.70
CA GLU A 553 41.88 30.57 -1.35
C GLU A 553 41.17 31.92 -1.33
N ARG A 554 40.21 32.09 -0.40
CA ARG A 554 40.08 33.31 0.42
C ARG A 554 39.23 33.08 1.68
N VAL A 555 39.89 33.34 2.80
CA VAL A 555 39.38 33.50 4.17
C VAL A 555 38.37 34.66 4.26
N SER A 556 37.35 34.58 5.14
CA SER A 556 36.96 35.62 6.15
C SER A 556 35.56 35.42 6.78
N THR A 557 35.55 35.23 8.12
CA THR A 557 34.70 35.82 9.19
C THR A 557 33.16 35.83 9.15
N SER A 558 32.59 35.16 10.16
CA SER A 558 31.44 35.47 11.04
C SER A 558 30.55 36.70 10.75
N THR A 559 29.22 36.54 10.78
CA THR A 559 28.33 37.02 11.87
C THR A 559 26.89 36.52 11.70
N CYS A 560 26.23 36.23 12.81
CA CYS A 560 24.81 35.91 12.95
C CYS A 560 24.00 37.21 13.14
N THR A 561 22.86 37.38 12.47
CA THR A 561 21.80 38.33 12.87
C THR A 561 20.43 37.87 12.40
N SER A 562 19.52 37.80 13.37
CA SER A 562 18.09 37.48 13.32
C SER A 562 17.24 38.54 12.59
N ARG A 563 16.05 38.12 12.10
CA ARG A 563 14.76 38.86 11.87
C ARG A 563 14.10 38.39 10.55
N THR A 564 12.79 38.17 10.37
CA THR A 564 11.57 38.29 11.19
C THR A 564 10.47 37.45 10.53
N LEU A 565 9.48 37.08 11.34
CA LEU A 565 8.17 36.52 10.99
C LEU A 565 7.45 37.30 9.87
N ILE A 566 6.91 36.58 8.89
CA ILE A 566 5.80 37.03 8.04
C ILE A 566 4.69 35.98 8.19
N ASN A 567 3.51 36.47 8.53
CA ASN A 567 2.26 35.73 8.70
C ASN A 567 1.89 34.99 7.41
N GLU A 568 1.66 33.68 7.50
CA GLU A 568 0.82 32.97 6.53
C GLU A 568 -0.59 32.85 7.11
N ALA A 569 -1.54 33.33 6.30
CA ALA A 569 -2.95 33.32 6.58
C ALA A 569 -3.45 31.87 6.66
N SER A 570 -4.40 31.64 7.55
CA SER A 570 -5.20 30.44 7.64
C SER A 570 -6.05 30.28 6.38
N ASP A 571 -5.70 29.33 5.53
CA ASP A 571 -6.62 28.79 4.53
C ASP A 571 -7.53 27.78 5.22
N GLU A 572 -8.79 28.19 5.41
CA GLU A 572 -9.91 27.29 5.69
C GLU A 572 -10.23 26.55 4.38
N GLU A 573 -9.81 25.29 4.26
CA GLU A 573 -10.25 24.42 3.16
C GLU A 573 -11.50 23.65 3.59
N GLU A 574 -12.54 23.75 2.76
CA GLU A 574 -13.86 23.14 2.92
C GLU A 574 -13.77 21.60 2.89
N ASP A 575 -14.31 20.98 3.94
CA ASP A 575 -14.59 19.55 4.01
C ASP A 575 -15.71 19.19 3.01
N ASP A 576 -15.37 18.60 1.87
CA ASP A 576 -16.32 17.83 1.05
C ASP A 576 -16.61 16.48 1.72
N ASP A 577 -17.44 16.56 2.75
CA ASP A 577 -18.00 15.45 3.49
C ASP A 577 -19.25 14.94 2.72
N ASP A 578 -19.13 13.79 2.05
CA ASP A 578 -20.23 13.07 1.37
C ASP A 578 -21.24 12.53 2.41
N GLN A 579 -21.99 13.44 3.04
CA GLN A 579 -23.12 13.14 3.92
C GLN A 579 -24.41 13.05 3.11
N TYR A 580 -24.65 11.89 2.48
CA TYR A 580 -26.02 11.51 2.12
C TYR A 580 -26.77 11.09 3.38
N ASN A 581 -27.37 12.08 4.07
CA ASN A 581 -28.28 11.85 5.19
C ASN A 581 -29.46 10.98 4.75
N ASN A 582 -29.55 9.79 5.34
CA ASN A 582 -30.70 8.90 5.22
C ASN A 582 -31.60 9.09 6.44
N SER A 583 -32.39 10.17 6.45
CA SER A 583 -33.41 10.41 7.47
C SER A 583 -34.78 10.02 6.94
N ASN A 584 -35.14 8.74 7.13
CA ASN A 584 -36.51 8.30 7.41
C ASN A 584 -36.52 6.82 7.81
N MET A 585 -36.08 6.55 9.03
CA MET A 585 -36.41 5.30 9.71
C MET A 585 -37.63 5.58 10.58
N MET A 586 -38.82 5.40 10.01
CA MET A 586 -40.04 5.26 10.80
C MET A 586 -39.86 4.04 11.70
N THR A 587 -39.95 4.28 13.00
CA THR A 587 -40.05 3.26 14.04
C THR A 587 -41.27 2.37 13.79
N LEU A 588 -41.06 1.13 13.35
CA LEU A 588 -42.07 0.08 13.40
C LEU A 588 -42.01 -0.57 14.78
N GLN A 589 -42.91 -0.06 15.61
CA GLN A 589 -43.32 -0.65 16.87
C GLN A 589 -44.14 -1.91 16.58
N GLU A 590 -43.92 -2.94 17.39
CA GLU A 590 -44.57 -4.24 17.39
C GLU A 590 -46.09 -4.16 17.17
N PHE A 591 -46.61 -4.92 16.21
CA PHE A 591 -47.97 -5.46 16.27
C PHE A 591 -47.96 -6.89 15.73
N GLY A 592 -48.06 -7.82 16.67
CA GLY A 592 -48.56 -9.17 16.41
C GLY A 592 -50.08 -9.16 16.32
N ASP A 593 -50.56 -10.19 15.63
CA ASP A 593 -51.90 -10.79 15.66
C ASP A 593 -53.08 -10.04 15.01
N LEU A 594 -53.62 -10.67 13.96
CA LEU A 594 -55.02 -11.11 13.73
C LEU A 594 -55.31 -11.12 12.21
N VAL A 595 -55.36 -12.29 11.55
CA VAL A 595 -56.55 -13.13 11.24
C VAL A 595 -57.38 -12.58 10.05
N GLU A 596 -57.52 -13.44 9.02
CA GLU A 596 -58.59 -13.59 7.99
C GLU A 596 -59.19 -12.29 7.38
N GLU A 597 -59.23 -12.06 6.06
CA GLU A 597 -59.66 -12.86 4.90
C GLU A 597 -58.97 -12.37 3.61
#